data_AF-A0A943ULL3-F1
#
_entry.id   AF-A0A943ULL3-F1
#
_cell.length_a   1.000
_cell.length_b   1.000
_cell.length_c   1.000
_cell.angle_alpha   90.00
_cell.angle_beta   90.00
_cell.angle_gamma   90.00
#
_symmetry.space_group_name_H-M   'P 1'
#
loop_
_entity.id
_entity.type
_entity.pdbx_description
1 polymer ?
#
loop_
_entity_poly.entity_id
_entity_poly.type
_entity_poly.pdbx_seq_one_letter_code
_entity_poly.pdbx_strand_id
1 'polypeptide(L)'
;MMEKGINSSMKKAFYGLDWTICFLWAIGVVVVGYGWFPYFPVNLVALMVLFRIVCSFALYKGEKKAWASGLVALALMALKWLMDADVHMWILTSKAYAMMGMETDKPREEVFPWVLKVWLGLFPVVAYAVNAMRKGGMVDNLTWKEAMGLLLWTDRRAKTYCALLLVALFALYFGLALYDRACALACVVAPMVSLYLLQRLRGVAMRRLWVVAVAMVTFFLSQFEAGVERVAMLGLSLCAMAYACGGLLRSVKDLPFYVVAVGYLGVLLPSMAIGSNPYCCLDVARVYRQRLDAYPGILVVEDQETGKVGLRDRYGMLVKPEFDSFAFHTANNRIGVLEMRRNGYYTLYDLWSKKRWVADSINHSLQDRICKVVEGHAKVYDYDNYDCMEIRVTELASNKLDTCTGQVSNNQLDACTEQASNKLVACVRAKKMEPVYYYCDPVPFIPTDSIARTAGEVVRDTVVAPCEITLHSISYAQSVTVGKGQTYLVQVLLAREQKPTQQEAVILVQNVVGLLRK
;
A
#
# COMPACT_ATOMS: atom_id res chain seq x y z
N MET A 1 6.90 -5.46 -55.13
CA MET A 1 5.97 -4.55 -54.41
C MET A 1 5.69 -5.00 -52.96
N MET A 2 5.61 -6.32 -52.67
CA MET A 2 5.46 -6.87 -51.31
C MET A 2 6.62 -6.52 -50.35
N GLU A 3 7.88 -6.56 -50.80
CA GLU A 3 9.05 -6.20 -49.96
C GLU A 3 9.01 -4.76 -49.43
N LYS A 4 8.60 -3.78 -50.24
CA LYS A 4 8.47 -2.37 -49.79
C LYS A 4 7.38 -2.20 -48.71
N GLY A 5 6.30 -2.99 -48.79
CA GLY A 5 5.21 -2.97 -47.81
C GLY A 5 5.60 -3.55 -46.44
N ILE A 6 6.29 -4.70 -46.44
CA ILE A 6 6.79 -5.38 -45.24
C ILE A 6 7.83 -4.50 -44.51
N ASN A 7 8.75 -3.88 -45.26
CA ASN A 7 9.81 -3.04 -44.71
C ASN A 7 9.27 -1.74 -44.06
N SER A 8 8.17 -1.19 -44.58
CA SER A 8 7.45 -0.04 -43.98
C SER A 8 6.71 -0.43 -42.70
N SER A 9 6.08 -1.62 -42.66
CA SER A 9 5.36 -2.12 -41.50
C SER A 9 6.30 -2.42 -40.32
N MET A 10 7.40 -3.14 -40.59
CA MET A 10 8.43 -3.44 -39.59
C MET A 10 9.07 -2.18 -39.02
N LYS A 11 9.37 -1.18 -39.87
CA LYS A 11 9.87 0.12 -39.41
C LYS A 11 8.91 0.76 -38.41
N LYS A 12 7.61 0.81 -38.71
CA LYS A 12 6.61 1.40 -37.80
C LYS A 12 6.52 0.65 -36.46
N ALA A 13 6.53 -0.69 -36.50
CA ALA A 13 6.49 -1.51 -35.29
C ALA A 13 7.74 -1.28 -34.41
N PHE A 14 8.92 -1.23 -35.02
CA PHE A 14 10.19 -1.07 -34.32
C PHE A 14 10.31 0.29 -33.62
N TYR A 15 9.98 1.39 -34.31
CA TYR A 15 9.95 2.72 -33.69
C TYR A 15 8.78 2.89 -32.71
N GLY A 16 7.65 2.22 -32.92
CA GLY A 16 6.56 2.19 -31.95
C GLY A 16 6.97 1.54 -30.62
N LEU A 17 7.74 0.45 -30.68
CA LEU A 17 8.33 -0.18 -29.50
C LEU A 17 9.34 0.77 -28.82
N ASP A 18 10.21 1.43 -29.59
CA ASP A 18 11.18 2.40 -29.05
C ASP A 18 10.49 3.57 -28.31
N TRP A 19 9.43 4.12 -28.91
CA TRP A 19 8.63 5.17 -28.26
C TRP A 19 7.96 4.68 -26.98
N THR A 20 7.51 3.43 -26.94
CA THR A 20 6.90 2.84 -25.74
C THR A 20 7.94 2.69 -24.63
N ILE A 21 9.14 2.21 -24.96
CA ILE A 21 10.26 2.10 -24.01
C ILE A 21 10.65 3.48 -23.47
N CYS A 22 10.81 4.48 -24.35
CA CYS A 22 11.13 5.85 -23.91
C CYS A 22 10.01 6.45 -23.04
N PHE A 23 8.75 6.13 -23.32
CA PHE A 23 7.59 6.60 -22.55
C PHE A 23 7.59 6.03 -21.13
N LEU A 24 7.75 4.71 -21.02
CA LEU A 24 7.82 4.02 -19.73
C LEU A 24 9.05 4.44 -18.93
N TRP A 25 10.17 4.68 -19.60
CA TRP A 25 11.37 5.18 -18.95
C TRP A 25 11.18 6.58 -18.39
N ALA A 26 10.53 7.49 -19.12
CA ALA A 26 10.18 8.83 -18.63
C ALA A 26 9.33 8.78 -17.36
N ILE A 27 8.29 7.92 -17.36
CA ILE A 27 7.47 7.64 -16.17
C ILE A 27 8.34 7.15 -15.02
N GLY A 28 9.21 6.19 -15.30
CA GLY A 28 10.10 5.59 -14.30
C GLY A 28 11.03 6.58 -13.61
N VAL A 29 11.61 7.51 -14.39
CA VAL A 29 12.49 8.57 -13.86
C VAL A 29 11.73 9.44 -12.86
N VAL A 30 10.46 9.77 -13.13
CA VAL A 30 9.64 10.57 -12.22
C VAL A 30 9.28 9.80 -10.94
N VAL A 31 8.93 8.51 -11.04
CA VAL A 31 8.67 7.66 -9.87
C VAL A 31 9.87 7.59 -8.92
N VAL A 32 11.09 7.53 -9.47
CA VAL A 32 12.32 7.49 -8.66
C VAL A 32 12.67 8.89 -8.11
N GLY A 33 12.44 9.94 -8.91
CA GLY A 33 12.70 11.33 -8.50
C GLY A 33 11.77 11.86 -7.40
N TYR A 34 10.56 11.31 -7.25
CA TYR A 34 9.59 11.77 -6.25
C TYR A 34 10.01 11.52 -4.79
N GLY A 35 11.13 10.83 -4.55
CA GLY A 35 11.63 10.55 -3.20
C GLY A 35 12.72 11.48 -2.67
N TRP A 36 13.32 12.35 -3.50
CA TRP A 36 14.51 13.11 -3.12
C TRP A 36 14.45 14.54 -3.67
N PHE A 37 14.86 15.52 -2.86
CA PHE A 37 15.11 16.93 -3.18
C PHE A 37 15.67 17.14 -4.60
N PRO A 38 15.57 18.33 -5.23
CA PRO A 38 16.07 18.61 -6.58
C PRO A 38 17.53 18.17 -6.77
N TYR A 39 17.71 16.89 -7.09
CA TYR A 39 18.98 16.23 -7.17
C TYR A 39 19.44 16.44 -8.61
N PHE A 40 20.58 17.11 -8.78
CA PHE A 40 21.20 17.37 -10.07
C PHE A 40 21.19 16.14 -11.04
N PRO A 41 21.40 14.90 -10.56
CA PRO A 41 21.21 13.67 -11.35
C PRO A 41 19.83 13.47 -11.99
N VAL A 42 18.73 13.79 -11.30
CA VAL A 42 17.37 13.55 -11.82
C VAL A 42 17.09 14.45 -13.02
N ASN A 43 17.54 15.71 -12.96
CA ASN A 43 17.42 16.67 -14.05
C ASN A 43 18.25 16.26 -15.28
N LEU A 44 19.46 15.74 -15.07
CA LEU A 44 20.30 15.19 -16.14
C LEU A 44 19.62 14.00 -16.83
N VAL A 45 19.04 13.09 -16.05
CA VAL A 45 18.33 11.92 -16.59
C VAL A 45 17.06 12.34 -17.34
N ALA A 46 16.29 13.29 -16.83
CA ALA A 46 15.14 13.84 -17.54
C ALA A 46 15.53 14.48 -18.87
N LEU A 47 16.63 15.24 -18.90
CA LEU A 47 17.16 15.85 -20.12
C LEU A 47 17.59 14.79 -21.14
N MET A 48 18.27 13.73 -20.68
CA MET A 48 18.67 12.59 -21.51
C MET A 48 17.44 11.90 -22.14
N VAL A 49 16.37 11.68 -21.38
CA VAL A 49 15.12 11.11 -21.87
C VAL A 49 14.53 11.97 -22.99
N LEU A 50 14.50 13.30 -22.82
CA LEU A 50 13.99 14.22 -23.82
C LEU A 50 14.80 14.15 -25.13
N PHE A 51 16.13 14.22 -25.06
CA PHE A 51 16.97 14.09 -26.26
C PHE A 51 16.84 12.71 -26.91
N ARG A 52 16.63 11.66 -26.13
CA ARG A 52 16.39 10.31 -26.65
C ARG A 52 15.07 10.19 -27.42
N ILE A 53 14.02 10.87 -26.95
CA ILE A 53 12.73 10.97 -27.66
C ILE A 53 12.90 11.76 -28.96
N VAL A 54 13.59 12.90 -28.92
CA VAL A 54 13.90 13.71 -30.13
C VAL A 54 14.64 12.86 -31.17
N CYS A 55 15.67 12.15 -30.74
CA CYS A 55 16.45 11.26 -31.59
C CYS A 55 15.57 10.17 -32.23
N SER A 56 14.68 9.55 -31.45
CA SER A 56 13.76 8.53 -31.97
C SER A 56 12.84 9.06 -33.08
N PHE A 57 12.27 10.25 -32.90
CA PHE A 57 11.42 10.88 -33.92
C PHE A 57 12.21 11.30 -35.17
N ALA A 58 13.43 11.82 -35.00
CA ALA A 58 14.30 12.16 -36.11
C ALA A 58 14.73 10.92 -36.91
N LEU A 59 15.08 9.82 -36.23
CA LEU A 59 15.42 8.54 -36.85
C LEU A 59 14.23 7.88 -37.57
N TYR A 60 13.02 7.99 -36.99
CA TYR A 60 11.80 7.52 -37.65
C TYR A 60 11.58 8.21 -39.00
N LYS A 61 11.80 9.54 -39.06
CA LYS A 61 11.74 10.32 -40.29
C LYS A 61 12.92 10.06 -41.25
N GLY A 62 14.00 9.47 -40.77
CA GLY A 62 15.22 9.25 -41.55
C GLY A 62 16.04 10.53 -41.71
N GLU A 63 16.10 11.38 -40.68
CA GLU A 63 16.78 12.67 -40.78
C GLU A 63 18.28 12.54 -40.52
N LYS A 64 19.12 13.14 -41.38
CA LYS A 64 20.58 13.16 -41.20
C LYS A 64 20.98 13.79 -39.89
N LYS A 65 20.36 14.90 -39.49
CA LYS A 65 20.68 15.60 -38.24
C LYS A 65 20.24 14.87 -36.95
N ALA A 66 19.65 13.67 -37.05
CA ALA A 66 19.31 12.85 -35.89
C ALA A 66 20.54 12.53 -35.01
N TRP A 67 21.73 12.40 -35.62
CA TRP A 67 22.98 12.13 -34.88
C TRP A 67 23.24 13.17 -33.78
N ALA A 68 22.87 14.44 -33.98
CA ALA A 68 23.13 15.50 -33.02
C ALA A 68 22.39 15.23 -31.70
N SER A 69 21.08 14.99 -31.77
CA SER A 69 20.28 14.61 -30.59
C SER A 69 20.71 13.28 -29.97
N GLY A 70 21.13 12.32 -30.79
CA GLY A 70 21.67 11.05 -30.31
C GLY A 70 22.99 11.20 -29.55
N LEU A 71 23.89 12.05 -30.05
CA LEU A 71 25.19 12.32 -29.43
C LEU A 71 25.02 13.06 -28.10
N VAL A 72 24.11 14.03 -28.03
CA VAL A 72 23.76 14.69 -26.75
C VAL A 72 23.20 13.68 -25.75
N ALA A 73 22.27 12.80 -26.17
CA ALA A 73 21.73 11.76 -25.29
C ALA A 73 22.82 10.79 -24.79
N LEU A 74 23.74 10.38 -25.66
CA LEU A 74 24.88 9.52 -25.31
C LEU A 74 25.87 10.22 -24.37
N ALA A 75 26.16 11.50 -24.60
CA ALA A 75 27.02 12.29 -23.73
C ALA A 75 26.42 12.43 -22.32
N LEU A 76 25.12 12.69 -22.22
CA LEU A 76 24.41 12.74 -20.93
C LEU A 76 24.38 11.35 -20.25
N MET A 77 24.27 10.27 -21.02
CA MET A 77 24.35 8.91 -20.51
C MET A 77 25.74 8.59 -19.96
N ALA A 78 26.80 8.95 -20.69
CA ALA A 78 28.18 8.78 -20.25
C ALA A 78 28.50 9.63 -19.01
N LEU A 79 28.04 10.88 -18.96
CA LEU A 79 28.19 11.75 -17.80
C LEU A 79 27.47 11.16 -16.58
N LYS A 80 26.26 10.62 -16.74
CA LYS A 80 25.54 9.90 -15.68
C LYS A 80 26.38 8.76 -15.12
N TRP A 81 27.00 7.96 -16.00
CA TRP A 81 27.84 6.82 -15.59
C TRP A 81 29.11 7.27 -14.88
N LEU A 82 29.74 8.34 -15.34
CA LEU A 82 30.96 8.89 -14.73
C LEU A 82 30.71 9.42 -13.31
N MET A 83 29.52 9.97 -13.06
CA MET A 83 29.15 10.54 -11.77
C MET A 83 28.71 9.51 -10.73
N ASP A 84 28.76 8.21 -11.05
CA ASP A 84 28.13 7.12 -10.27
C ASP A 84 26.68 7.45 -9.84
N ALA A 85 26.03 8.29 -10.64
CA ALA A 85 24.69 8.79 -10.41
C ALA A 85 23.70 7.77 -10.95
N ASP A 86 23.89 6.49 -10.59
CA ASP A 86 22.98 5.43 -10.99
C ASP A 86 21.69 5.66 -10.21
N VAL A 87 20.79 6.46 -10.79
CA VAL A 87 19.35 6.32 -10.59
C VAL A 87 19.10 4.87 -10.92
N HIS A 88 19.15 4.06 -9.87
CA HIS A 88 19.29 2.63 -9.94
C HIS A 88 18.15 2.10 -10.82
N MET A 89 18.47 1.71 -12.05
CA MET A 89 17.49 1.08 -12.94
C MET A 89 16.92 -0.19 -12.28
N TRP A 90 17.67 -0.78 -11.32
CA TRP A 90 17.20 -1.83 -10.44
C TRP A 90 15.99 -1.41 -9.58
N ILE A 91 15.90 -0.15 -9.12
CA ILE A 91 14.72 0.36 -8.37
C ILE A 91 13.50 0.38 -9.28
N LEU A 92 13.67 0.72 -10.55
CA LEU A 92 12.56 0.72 -11.50
C LEU A 92 12.07 -0.69 -11.79
N THR A 93 13.00 -1.62 -12.02
CA THR A 93 12.67 -3.02 -12.35
C THR A 93 12.18 -3.80 -11.14
N SER A 94 12.76 -3.62 -9.96
CA SER A 94 12.27 -4.24 -8.71
C SER A 94 10.85 -3.80 -8.37
N LYS A 95 10.51 -2.52 -8.57
CA LYS A 95 9.14 -2.04 -8.43
C LYS A 95 8.19 -2.61 -9.48
N ALA A 96 8.65 -2.79 -10.72
CA ALA A 96 7.86 -3.45 -11.77
C ALA A 96 7.64 -4.94 -11.47
N TYR A 97 8.65 -5.66 -10.93
CA TYR A 97 8.51 -7.04 -10.49
C TYR A 97 7.54 -7.17 -9.30
N ALA A 98 7.65 -6.27 -8.32
CA ALA A 98 6.72 -6.18 -7.21
C ALA A 98 5.27 -5.91 -7.68
N MET A 99 5.08 -5.04 -8.69
CA MET A 99 3.77 -4.81 -9.32
C MET A 99 3.18 -6.07 -9.97
N MET A 100 4.03 -6.93 -10.52
CA MET A 100 3.62 -8.19 -11.16
C MET A 100 3.48 -9.35 -10.15
N GLY A 101 3.70 -9.11 -8.86
CA GLY A 101 3.67 -10.15 -7.82
C GLY A 101 4.75 -11.21 -8.02
N MET A 102 5.83 -10.88 -8.73
CA MET A 102 6.92 -11.81 -9.00
C MET A 102 8.00 -11.66 -7.91
N GLU A 103 8.41 -12.78 -7.32
CA GLU A 103 9.61 -12.80 -6.48
C GLU A 103 10.84 -12.48 -7.34
N THR A 104 11.70 -11.63 -6.80
CA THR A 104 12.90 -11.15 -7.49
C THR A 104 14.04 -12.15 -7.32
N ASP A 105 14.27 -12.98 -8.33
CA ASP A 105 15.51 -13.74 -8.45
C ASP A 105 16.64 -12.81 -8.91
N LYS A 106 17.78 -12.79 -8.18
CA LYS A 106 19.01 -12.02 -8.52
C LYS A 106 19.37 -11.98 -10.02
N PRO A 107 19.37 -13.09 -10.77
CA PRO A 107 19.68 -13.03 -12.21
C PRO A 107 18.66 -12.25 -13.05
N ARG A 108 17.36 -12.25 -12.69
CA ARG A 108 16.35 -11.45 -13.40
C ARG A 108 16.43 -9.96 -13.07
N GLU A 109 16.92 -9.63 -11.89
CA GLU A 109 17.15 -8.24 -11.47
C GLU A 109 18.29 -7.58 -12.25
N GLU A 110 19.30 -8.32 -12.71
CA GLU A 110 20.44 -7.76 -13.43
C GLU A 110 20.23 -7.71 -14.96
N VAL A 111 19.59 -8.73 -15.54
CA VAL A 111 19.44 -8.86 -17.00
C VAL A 111 18.55 -7.76 -17.58
N PHE A 112 17.39 -7.48 -16.96
CA PHE A 112 16.43 -6.52 -17.54
C PHE A 112 16.95 -5.07 -17.54
N PRO A 113 17.56 -4.54 -16.45
CA PRO A 113 18.24 -3.25 -16.48
C PRO A 113 19.33 -3.18 -17.54
N TRP A 114 20.10 -4.25 -17.72
CA TRP A 114 21.14 -4.33 -18.74
C TRP A 114 20.56 -4.23 -20.15
N VAL A 115 19.53 -5.01 -20.47
CA VAL A 115 18.83 -4.95 -21.76
C VAL A 115 18.29 -3.54 -22.01
N LEU A 116 17.69 -2.91 -20.99
CA LEU A 116 17.15 -1.55 -21.11
C LEU A 116 18.25 -0.51 -21.31
N LYS A 117 19.39 -0.62 -20.59
CA LYS A 117 20.58 0.23 -20.78
C LYS A 117 21.13 0.08 -22.21
N VAL A 118 21.31 -1.15 -22.68
CA VAL A 118 21.77 -1.46 -24.05
C VAL A 118 20.80 -0.92 -25.09
N TRP A 119 19.50 -1.12 -24.91
CA TRP A 119 18.50 -0.59 -25.85
C TRP A 119 18.53 0.94 -25.91
N LEU A 120 18.51 1.61 -24.76
CA LEU A 120 18.47 3.08 -24.71
C LEU A 120 19.71 3.72 -25.35
N GLY A 121 20.89 3.12 -25.18
CA GLY A 121 22.17 3.63 -25.71
C GLY A 121 22.50 3.17 -27.13
N LEU A 122 22.38 1.87 -27.43
CA LEU A 122 22.86 1.27 -28.68
C LEU A 122 21.85 1.39 -29.83
N PHE A 123 20.54 1.39 -29.54
CA PHE A 123 19.50 1.47 -30.57
C PHE A 123 19.67 2.70 -31.48
N PRO A 124 19.87 3.94 -30.98
CA PRO A 124 20.04 5.10 -31.85
C PRO A 124 21.20 4.96 -32.82
N VAL A 125 22.31 4.37 -32.35
CA VAL A 125 23.53 4.18 -33.14
C VAL A 125 23.28 3.19 -34.27
N VAL A 126 22.71 2.03 -33.96
CA VAL A 126 22.39 0.99 -34.94
C VAL A 126 21.33 1.49 -35.92
N ALA A 127 20.27 2.12 -35.45
CA ALA A 127 19.20 2.65 -36.29
C ALA A 127 19.71 3.76 -37.23
N TYR A 128 20.60 4.63 -36.77
CA TYR A 128 21.25 5.63 -37.59
C TYR A 128 22.13 4.99 -38.68
N ALA A 129 22.98 4.02 -38.31
CA ALA A 129 23.83 3.31 -39.26
C ALA A 129 23.02 2.58 -40.34
N VAL A 130 21.95 1.89 -39.95
CA VAL A 130 21.05 1.20 -40.90
C VAL A 130 20.38 2.17 -41.85
N ASN A 131 19.91 3.33 -41.37
CA ASN A 131 19.33 4.37 -42.23
C ASN A 131 20.37 4.99 -43.17
N ALA A 132 21.62 5.19 -42.70
CA ALA A 132 22.71 5.74 -43.50
C ALA A 132 23.19 4.77 -44.60
N MET A 133 23.23 3.46 -44.31
CA MET A 133 23.61 2.42 -45.28
C MET A 133 22.53 2.18 -46.34
N ARG A 134 21.27 2.55 -46.09
CA ARG A 134 20.20 2.46 -47.11
C ARG A 134 20.36 3.58 -48.14
N LYS A 135 20.49 3.23 -49.42
CA LYS A 135 20.48 4.20 -50.54
C LYS A 135 19.23 5.07 -50.49
N GLY A 136 19.42 6.39 -50.39
CA GLY A 136 18.32 7.37 -50.26
C GLY A 136 17.58 7.32 -48.91
N GLY A 137 18.14 6.63 -47.91
CA GLY A 137 17.50 6.40 -46.61
C GLY A 137 17.53 7.60 -45.66
N MET A 138 18.38 8.59 -45.93
CA MET A 138 18.47 9.80 -45.12
C MET A 138 18.16 11.08 -45.88
N VAL A 139 17.28 11.89 -45.30
CA VAL A 139 16.85 13.21 -45.79
C VAL A 139 17.43 14.27 -44.86
N ASP A 140 17.64 15.49 -45.35
CA ASP A 140 18.10 16.62 -44.54
C ASP A 140 17.09 17.77 -44.58
N ASN A 141 15.95 17.57 -43.93
CA ASN A 141 14.88 18.57 -43.86
C ASN A 141 14.82 19.26 -42.50
N LEU A 142 15.43 18.68 -41.46
CA LEU A 142 15.39 19.22 -40.11
C LEU A 142 16.25 20.48 -39.96
N THR A 143 15.74 21.50 -39.29
CA THR A 143 16.58 22.63 -38.83
C THR A 143 17.40 22.24 -37.60
N TRP A 144 18.51 22.94 -37.33
CA TRP A 144 19.30 22.73 -36.11
C TRP A 144 18.49 22.93 -34.82
N LYS A 145 17.54 23.88 -34.83
CA LYS A 145 16.63 24.11 -33.70
C LYS A 145 15.72 22.91 -33.46
N GLU A 146 15.21 22.30 -34.53
CA GLU A 146 14.39 21.10 -34.45
C GLU A 146 15.20 19.87 -33.99
N ALA A 147 16.42 19.70 -34.49
CA ALA A 147 17.33 18.66 -34.05
C ALA A 147 17.66 18.76 -32.55
N MET A 148 17.63 19.98 -31.98
CA MET A 148 17.88 20.25 -30.57
C MET A 148 16.64 20.29 -29.69
N GLY A 149 15.48 19.87 -30.21
CA GLY A 149 14.28 19.61 -29.40
C GLY A 149 13.03 20.36 -29.82
N LEU A 150 13.14 21.38 -30.69
CA LEU A 150 11.96 22.08 -31.20
C LEU A 150 11.03 21.14 -32.00
N LEU A 151 11.57 20.02 -32.51
CA LEU A 151 10.82 18.95 -33.17
C LEU A 151 9.65 18.44 -32.34
N LEU A 152 9.78 18.40 -30.99
CA LEU A 152 8.73 17.95 -30.09
C LEU A 152 7.49 18.85 -30.13
N TRP A 153 7.64 20.09 -30.58
CA TRP A 153 6.58 21.09 -30.59
C TRP A 153 6.07 21.41 -32.01
N THR A 154 6.92 21.22 -33.04
CA THR A 154 6.56 21.48 -34.44
C THR A 154 5.89 20.28 -35.10
N ASP A 155 6.35 19.06 -34.83
CA ASP A 155 5.77 17.86 -35.44
C ASP A 155 4.47 17.43 -34.75
N ARG A 156 3.41 17.18 -35.53
CA ARG A 156 2.09 16.80 -35.00
C ARG A 156 2.12 15.50 -34.18
N ARG A 157 2.93 14.50 -34.56
CA ARG A 157 3.01 13.22 -33.84
C ARG A 157 3.84 13.38 -32.56
N ALA A 158 5.00 14.05 -32.66
CA ALA A 158 5.84 14.30 -31.50
C ALA A 158 5.11 15.16 -30.45
N LYS A 159 4.40 16.21 -30.87
CA LYS A 159 3.58 17.05 -30.00
C LYS A 159 2.49 16.26 -29.27
N THR A 160 1.80 15.37 -30.00
CA THR A 160 0.76 14.51 -29.38
C THR A 160 1.38 13.53 -28.40
N TYR A 161 2.52 12.92 -28.75
CA TYR A 161 3.25 12.01 -27.86
C TYR A 161 3.69 12.71 -26.57
N CYS A 162 4.28 13.91 -26.66
CA CYS A 162 4.66 14.70 -25.50
C CYS A 162 3.46 15.13 -24.66
N ALA A 163 2.33 15.50 -25.29
CA ALA A 163 1.10 15.81 -24.56
C ALA A 163 0.56 14.60 -23.80
N LEU A 164 0.55 13.40 -24.42
CA LEU A 164 0.15 12.15 -23.75
C LEU A 164 1.09 11.79 -22.58
N LEU A 165 2.40 12.02 -22.76
CA LEU A 165 3.38 11.82 -21.69
C LEU A 165 3.13 12.77 -20.53
N LEU A 166 2.88 14.04 -20.78
CA LEU A 166 2.55 15.02 -19.74
C LEU A 166 1.27 14.64 -19.00
N VAL A 167 0.23 14.17 -19.70
CA VAL A 167 -1.00 13.69 -19.07
C VAL A 167 -0.73 12.47 -18.17
N ALA A 168 0.10 11.52 -18.63
CA ALA A 168 0.49 10.37 -17.83
C ALA A 168 1.30 10.77 -16.58
N LEU A 169 2.25 11.70 -16.72
CA LEU A 169 3.04 12.22 -15.59
C LEU A 169 2.17 12.98 -14.59
N PHE A 170 1.18 13.74 -15.06
CA PHE A 170 0.22 14.44 -14.20
C PHE A 170 -0.66 13.44 -13.45
N ALA A 171 -1.21 12.43 -14.13
CA ALA A 171 -1.96 11.35 -13.50
C ALA A 171 -1.13 10.64 -12.42
N LEU A 172 0.11 10.27 -12.76
CA LEU A 172 1.06 9.67 -11.82
C LEU A 172 1.33 10.57 -10.61
N TYR A 173 1.51 11.87 -10.80
CA TYR A 173 1.74 12.83 -9.71
C TYR A 173 0.59 12.80 -8.68
N PHE A 174 -0.67 12.85 -9.14
CA PHE A 174 -1.82 12.74 -8.23
C PHE A 174 -1.91 11.38 -7.57
N GLY A 175 -1.65 10.31 -8.32
CA GLY A 175 -1.57 8.97 -7.75
C GLY A 175 -0.47 8.86 -6.69
N LEU A 176 0.70 9.47 -6.88
CA LEU A 176 1.75 9.48 -5.87
C LEU A 176 1.36 10.31 -4.64
N ALA A 177 0.61 11.40 -4.82
CA ALA A 177 0.11 12.19 -3.71
C ALA A 177 -1.04 11.53 -2.92
N LEU A 178 -1.82 10.63 -3.56
CA LEU A 178 -2.92 9.86 -2.95
C LEU A 178 -3.97 10.73 -2.22
N TYR A 179 -4.35 11.85 -2.85
CA TYR A 179 -5.49 12.67 -2.41
C TYR A 179 -6.76 12.21 -3.12
N ASP A 180 -7.71 11.61 -2.39
CA ASP A 180 -8.87 10.91 -2.97
C ASP A 180 -9.63 11.72 -4.03
N ARG A 181 -9.96 12.98 -3.76
CA ARG A 181 -10.68 13.84 -4.72
C ARG A 181 -9.85 14.13 -5.98
N ALA A 182 -8.55 14.34 -5.81
CA ALA A 182 -7.66 14.65 -6.91
C ALA A 182 -7.35 13.40 -7.75
N CYS A 183 -7.21 12.23 -7.11
CA CYS A 183 -7.11 10.93 -7.77
C CYS A 183 -8.38 10.61 -8.56
N ALA A 184 -9.57 10.82 -8.00
CA ALA A 184 -10.84 10.62 -8.70
C ALA A 184 -10.93 11.52 -9.95
N LEU A 185 -10.61 12.81 -9.78
CA LEU A 185 -10.60 13.77 -10.89
C LEU A 185 -9.59 13.37 -11.97
N ALA A 186 -8.36 13.03 -11.59
CA ALA A 186 -7.31 12.60 -12.51
C ALA A 186 -7.69 11.30 -13.23
N CYS A 187 -8.32 10.35 -12.54
CA CYS A 187 -8.78 9.07 -13.09
C CYS A 187 -9.80 9.27 -14.20
N VAL A 188 -10.64 10.30 -14.12
CA VAL A 188 -11.63 10.64 -15.17
C VAL A 188 -11.03 11.52 -16.26
N VAL A 189 -10.35 12.61 -15.88
CA VAL A 189 -9.89 13.64 -16.83
C VAL A 189 -8.75 13.13 -17.71
N ALA A 190 -7.79 12.40 -17.14
CA ALA A 190 -6.61 12.00 -17.88
C ALA A 190 -6.95 11.05 -19.06
N PRO A 191 -7.79 10.01 -18.91
CA PRO A 191 -8.18 9.16 -20.04
C PRO A 191 -9.01 9.91 -21.08
N MET A 192 -9.88 10.84 -20.67
CA MET A 192 -10.65 11.68 -21.60
C MET A 192 -9.76 12.58 -22.46
N VAL A 193 -8.81 13.30 -21.85
CA VAL A 193 -7.87 14.17 -22.56
C VAL A 193 -6.98 13.34 -23.48
N SER A 194 -6.49 12.19 -23.02
CA SER A 194 -5.69 11.29 -23.84
C SER A 194 -6.46 10.73 -25.03
N LEU A 195 -7.73 10.33 -24.86
CA LEU A 195 -8.57 9.89 -25.97
C LEU A 195 -8.81 11.03 -26.97
N TYR A 196 -9.09 12.24 -26.50
CA TYR A 196 -9.23 13.43 -27.34
C TYR A 196 -7.98 13.67 -28.21
N LEU A 197 -6.80 13.61 -27.60
CA LEU A 197 -5.52 13.78 -28.30
C LEU A 197 -5.31 12.70 -29.38
N LEU A 198 -5.61 11.43 -29.07
CA LEU A 198 -5.49 10.32 -30.02
C LEU A 198 -6.50 10.43 -31.18
N GLN A 199 -7.75 10.78 -30.90
CA GLN A 199 -8.78 10.99 -31.92
C GLN A 199 -8.43 12.18 -32.83
N ARG A 200 -7.95 13.29 -32.25
CA ARG A 200 -7.48 14.46 -33.01
C ARG A 200 -6.26 14.13 -33.87
N LEU A 201 -5.32 13.31 -33.39
CA LEU A 201 -4.18 12.87 -34.18
C LEU A 201 -4.60 12.06 -35.41
N ARG A 202 -5.62 11.20 -35.27
CA ARG A 202 -6.12 10.32 -36.32
C ARG A 202 -7.25 10.92 -37.17
N GLY A 203 -7.73 12.12 -36.85
CA GLY A 203 -8.83 12.78 -37.57
C GLY A 203 -10.19 12.11 -37.36
N VAL A 204 -10.40 11.49 -36.20
CA VAL A 204 -11.63 10.76 -35.86
C VAL A 204 -12.59 11.67 -35.12
N ALA A 205 -13.89 11.58 -35.44
CA ALA A 205 -14.92 12.38 -34.79
C ALA A 205 -15.04 12.04 -33.29
N MET A 206 -15.12 13.09 -32.47
CA MET A 206 -15.32 13.00 -31.03
C MET A 206 -16.73 12.49 -30.73
N ARG A 207 -16.84 11.21 -30.39
CA ARG A 207 -18.11 10.62 -29.94
C ARG A 207 -17.84 9.82 -28.67
N ARG A 208 -18.81 9.82 -27.75
CA ARG A 208 -18.85 8.93 -26.56
C ARG A 208 -17.84 9.23 -25.45
N LEU A 209 -17.37 10.47 -25.30
CA LEU A 209 -16.56 10.87 -24.13
C LEU A 209 -17.26 10.59 -22.80
N TRP A 210 -18.59 10.74 -22.74
CA TRP A 210 -19.36 10.42 -21.54
C TRP A 210 -19.23 8.94 -21.12
N VAL A 211 -19.04 8.02 -22.07
CA VAL A 211 -18.81 6.59 -21.77
C VAL A 211 -17.46 6.40 -21.09
N VAL A 212 -16.45 7.17 -21.50
CA VAL A 212 -15.14 7.19 -20.82
C VAL A 212 -15.29 7.67 -19.38
N ALA A 213 -16.05 8.73 -19.15
CA ALA A 213 -16.30 9.23 -17.80
C ALA A 213 -16.98 8.17 -16.91
N VAL A 214 -18.04 7.51 -17.41
CA VAL A 214 -18.71 6.41 -16.69
C VAL A 214 -17.73 5.27 -16.42
N ALA A 215 -16.97 4.84 -17.42
CA ALA A 215 -16.00 3.76 -17.28
C ALA A 215 -14.96 4.08 -16.18
N MET A 216 -14.45 5.31 -16.12
CA MET A 216 -13.43 5.70 -15.15
C MET A 216 -13.99 5.96 -13.75
N VAL A 217 -15.25 6.36 -13.63
CA VAL A 217 -15.95 6.38 -12.33
C VAL A 217 -16.11 4.95 -11.81
N THR A 218 -16.56 4.01 -12.65
CA THR A 218 -16.63 2.59 -12.26
C THR A 218 -15.27 2.03 -11.86
N PHE A 219 -14.20 2.38 -12.60
CA PHE A 219 -12.83 1.99 -12.25
C PHE A 219 -12.38 2.56 -10.90
N PHE A 220 -12.71 3.81 -10.62
CA PHE A 220 -12.35 4.44 -9.35
C PHE A 220 -13.11 3.80 -8.18
N LEU A 221 -14.41 3.52 -8.36
CA LEU A 221 -15.24 2.92 -7.33
C LEU A 221 -14.85 1.47 -7.01
N SER A 222 -14.29 0.73 -7.98
CA SER A 222 -13.85 -0.65 -7.76
C SER A 222 -12.77 -0.78 -6.67
N GLN A 223 -12.15 0.30 -6.23
CA GLN A 223 -11.21 0.27 -5.10
C GLN A 223 -11.88 -0.03 -3.77
N PHE A 224 -13.17 0.29 -3.64
CA PHE A 224 -13.94 0.16 -2.40
C PHE A 224 -14.70 -1.17 -2.30
N GLU A 225 -14.62 -1.99 -3.34
CA GLU A 225 -15.21 -3.34 -3.37
C GLU A 225 -14.14 -4.43 -3.28
N ALA A 226 -14.59 -5.64 -2.94
CA ALA A 226 -13.75 -6.83 -2.82
C ALA A 226 -14.25 -7.99 -3.70
N GLY A 227 -13.38 -8.97 -3.93
CA GLY A 227 -13.67 -10.23 -4.60
C GLY A 227 -14.29 -10.07 -5.99
N VAL A 228 -15.42 -10.75 -6.19
CA VAL A 228 -16.11 -10.83 -7.49
C VAL A 228 -16.63 -9.48 -7.96
N GLU A 229 -17.13 -8.64 -7.05
CA GLU A 229 -17.70 -7.33 -7.38
C GLU A 229 -16.64 -6.41 -7.98
N ARG A 230 -15.46 -6.36 -7.35
CA ARG A 230 -14.31 -5.61 -7.86
C ARG A 230 -13.88 -6.08 -9.24
N VAL A 231 -13.80 -7.40 -9.45
CA VAL A 231 -13.46 -7.98 -10.76
C VAL A 231 -14.51 -7.60 -11.82
N ALA A 232 -15.79 -7.66 -11.47
CA ALA A 232 -16.88 -7.26 -12.36
C ALA A 232 -16.80 -5.77 -12.73
N MET A 233 -16.56 -4.87 -11.76
CA MET A 233 -16.42 -3.44 -12.03
C MET A 233 -15.22 -3.11 -12.92
N LEU A 234 -14.06 -3.73 -12.67
CA LEU A 234 -12.87 -3.57 -13.51
C LEU A 234 -13.10 -4.10 -14.93
N GLY A 235 -13.78 -5.25 -15.06
CA GLY A 235 -14.18 -5.81 -16.35
C GLY A 235 -15.13 -4.90 -17.12
N LEU A 236 -16.20 -4.42 -16.46
CA LEU A 236 -17.16 -3.48 -17.05
C LEU A 236 -16.50 -2.18 -17.49
N SER A 237 -15.61 -1.63 -16.67
CA SER A 237 -14.83 -0.44 -17.01
C SER A 237 -14.00 -0.65 -18.26
N LEU A 238 -13.28 -1.78 -18.36
CA LEU A 238 -12.45 -2.10 -19.51
C LEU A 238 -13.29 -2.32 -20.78
N CYS A 239 -14.43 -3.02 -20.67
CA CYS A 239 -15.37 -3.20 -21.78
C CYS A 239 -15.95 -1.87 -22.27
N ALA A 240 -16.34 -0.98 -21.35
CA ALA A 240 -16.83 0.36 -21.70
C ALA A 240 -15.73 1.21 -22.36
N MET A 241 -14.49 1.10 -21.89
CA MET A 241 -13.34 1.77 -22.51
C MET A 241 -13.06 1.23 -23.92
N ALA A 242 -13.09 -0.09 -24.11
CA ALA A 242 -12.98 -0.73 -25.42
C ALA A 242 -14.07 -0.22 -26.38
N TYR A 243 -15.32 -0.16 -25.91
CA TYR A 243 -16.43 0.39 -26.68
C TYR A 243 -16.24 1.86 -27.06
N ALA A 244 -15.77 2.70 -26.12
CA ALA A 244 -15.47 4.11 -26.38
C ALA A 244 -14.34 4.27 -27.42
N CYS A 245 -13.31 3.43 -27.35
CA CYS A 245 -12.21 3.36 -28.31
C CYS A 245 -12.60 2.75 -29.66
N GLY A 246 -13.78 2.12 -29.79
CA GLY A 246 -14.21 1.43 -31.01
C GLY A 246 -14.24 2.31 -32.26
N GLY A 247 -14.40 3.63 -32.11
CA GLY A 247 -14.26 4.59 -33.21
C GLY A 247 -12.86 4.59 -33.83
N LEU A 248 -11.80 4.47 -33.01
CA LEU A 248 -10.40 4.38 -33.46
C LEU A 248 -10.15 3.09 -34.24
N LEU A 249 -10.71 1.97 -33.80
CA LEU A 249 -10.56 0.69 -34.51
C LEU A 249 -11.20 0.75 -35.90
N ARG A 250 -12.43 1.27 -35.99
CA ARG A 250 -13.16 1.38 -37.27
C ARG A 250 -12.49 2.32 -38.26
N SER A 251 -11.90 3.41 -37.79
CA SER A 251 -11.27 4.41 -38.66
C SER A 251 -9.84 4.05 -39.08
N VAL A 252 -9.04 3.49 -38.17
CA VAL A 252 -7.61 3.23 -38.43
C VAL A 252 -7.37 1.82 -38.97
N LYS A 253 -8.28 0.87 -38.69
CA LYS A 253 -8.13 -0.57 -39.01
C LYS A 253 -6.81 -1.18 -38.51
N ASP A 254 -6.29 -0.66 -37.41
CA ASP A 254 -5.01 -1.05 -36.80
C ASP A 254 -5.30 -1.65 -35.41
N LEU A 255 -5.44 -2.98 -35.38
CA LEU A 255 -5.77 -3.72 -34.18
C LEU A 255 -4.69 -3.58 -33.09
N PRO A 256 -3.38 -3.70 -33.39
CA PRO A 256 -2.32 -3.45 -32.40
C PRO A 256 -2.44 -2.07 -31.74
N PHE A 257 -2.62 -1.01 -32.52
CA PHE A 257 -2.78 0.34 -31.97
C PHE A 257 -4.02 0.46 -31.07
N TYR A 258 -5.14 -0.15 -31.48
CA TYR A 258 -6.36 -0.17 -30.68
C TYR A 258 -6.16 -0.87 -29.33
N VAL A 259 -5.53 -2.04 -29.32
CA VAL A 259 -5.25 -2.78 -28.08
C VAL A 259 -4.36 -1.95 -27.14
N VAL A 260 -3.30 -1.33 -27.67
CA VAL A 260 -2.43 -0.44 -26.90
C VAL A 260 -3.20 0.77 -26.36
N ALA A 261 -4.08 1.38 -27.15
CA ALA A 261 -4.89 2.52 -26.71
C ALA A 261 -5.86 2.13 -25.59
N VAL A 262 -6.54 0.97 -25.70
CA VAL A 262 -7.45 0.47 -24.66
C VAL A 262 -6.68 0.15 -23.38
N GLY A 263 -5.53 -0.54 -23.47
CA GLY A 263 -4.70 -0.82 -22.31
C GLY A 263 -4.15 0.45 -21.65
N TYR A 264 -3.69 1.41 -22.45
CA TYR A 264 -3.21 2.70 -21.94
C TYR A 264 -4.33 3.47 -21.22
N LEU A 265 -5.49 3.65 -21.86
CA LEU A 265 -6.59 4.47 -21.35
C LEU A 265 -7.42 3.80 -20.25
N GLY A 266 -7.58 2.48 -20.30
CA GLY A 266 -8.46 1.72 -19.42
C GLY A 266 -7.76 1.00 -18.27
N VAL A 267 -6.44 0.82 -18.36
CA VAL A 267 -5.66 0.09 -17.35
C VAL A 267 -4.55 0.97 -16.79
N LEU A 268 -3.59 1.37 -17.62
CA LEU A 268 -2.36 2.03 -17.14
C LEU A 268 -2.65 3.41 -16.56
N LEU A 269 -3.32 4.28 -17.32
CA LEU A 269 -3.57 5.66 -16.93
C LEU A 269 -4.44 5.82 -15.68
N PRO A 270 -5.60 5.13 -15.56
CA PRO A 270 -6.39 5.22 -14.35
C PRO A 270 -5.68 4.57 -13.15
N SER A 271 -4.89 3.49 -13.34
CA SER A 271 -4.04 2.94 -12.27
C SER A 271 -2.98 3.94 -11.79
N MET A 272 -2.35 4.67 -12.70
CA MET A 272 -1.44 5.76 -12.34
C MET A 272 -2.14 6.88 -11.59
N ALA A 273 -3.37 7.24 -12.00
CA ALA A 273 -4.14 8.32 -11.38
C ALA A 273 -4.56 8.02 -9.94
N ILE A 274 -4.91 6.77 -9.64
CA ILE A 274 -5.24 6.32 -8.29
C ILE A 274 -4.01 5.98 -7.44
N GLY A 275 -2.85 5.77 -8.07
CA GLY A 275 -1.59 5.56 -7.37
C GLY A 275 -1.40 4.18 -6.75
N SER A 276 -2.24 3.21 -7.10
CA SER A 276 -2.18 1.83 -6.64
C SER A 276 -2.55 0.88 -7.79
N ASN A 277 -2.14 -0.39 -7.69
CA ASN A 277 -2.59 -1.42 -8.61
C ASN A 277 -3.95 -1.99 -8.16
N PRO A 278 -5.06 -1.70 -8.86
CA PRO A 278 -6.38 -2.21 -8.50
C PRO A 278 -6.57 -3.67 -8.92
N TYR A 279 -5.63 -4.27 -9.64
CA TYR A 279 -5.65 -5.70 -9.99
C TYR A 279 -4.93 -6.58 -8.97
N CYS A 280 -4.24 -5.97 -7.99
CA CYS A 280 -3.66 -6.67 -6.85
C CYS A 280 -4.57 -6.58 -5.62
N CYS A 281 -4.53 -7.62 -4.78
CA CYS A 281 -5.29 -7.70 -3.53
C CYS A 281 -6.80 -7.54 -3.81
N LEU A 282 -7.34 -8.42 -4.66
CA LEU A 282 -8.73 -8.35 -5.11
C LEU A 282 -9.72 -8.65 -3.99
N ASP A 283 -9.34 -9.51 -3.04
CA ASP A 283 -10.21 -9.98 -1.95
C ASP A 283 -10.38 -8.97 -0.80
N VAL A 284 -9.80 -7.78 -0.91
CA VAL A 284 -9.87 -6.74 0.13
C VAL A 284 -10.29 -5.40 -0.46
N ALA A 285 -11.14 -4.69 0.26
CA ALA A 285 -11.61 -3.36 -0.09
C ALA A 285 -10.70 -2.28 0.51
N ARG A 286 -10.52 -1.16 -0.17
CA ARG A 286 -9.85 0.01 0.42
C ARG A 286 -10.81 0.74 1.36
N VAL A 287 -10.37 1.08 2.56
CA VAL A 287 -11.19 1.91 3.46
C VAL A 287 -11.15 3.37 2.99
N TYR A 288 -12.32 3.96 2.76
CA TYR A 288 -12.44 5.33 2.26
C TYR A 288 -11.80 6.33 3.23
N ARG A 289 -10.97 7.25 2.73
CA ARG A 289 -10.23 8.29 3.49
C ARG A 289 -9.25 7.81 4.57
N GLN A 290 -9.15 6.52 4.86
CA GLN A 290 -8.14 6.02 5.80
C GLN A 290 -6.82 5.75 5.06
N ARG A 291 -5.93 6.73 5.15
CA ARG A 291 -4.53 6.62 4.75
C ARG A 291 -3.64 6.81 5.96
N LEU A 292 -2.45 6.23 5.92
CA LEU A 292 -1.44 6.51 6.93
C LEU A 292 -0.85 7.89 6.63
N ASP A 293 -1.21 8.93 7.39
CA ASP A 293 -0.82 10.32 7.06
C ASP A 293 0.69 10.55 6.95
N ALA A 294 1.49 9.83 7.76
CA ALA A 294 2.96 9.89 7.68
C ALA A 294 3.53 9.18 6.44
N TYR A 295 2.77 8.28 5.80
CA TYR A 295 3.20 7.45 4.68
C TYR A 295 2.11 7.40 3.61
N PRO A 296 2.01 8.41 2.73
CA PRO A 296 0.89 8.55 1.78
C PRO A 296 0.78 7.38 0.80
N GLY A 297 1.83 6.56 0.63
CA GLY A 297 1.80 5.35 -0.21
C GLY A 297 1.24 4.09 0.44
N ILE A 298 0.85 4.14 1.73
CA ILE A 298 0.29 3.03 2.48
C ILE A 298 -1.19 3.28 2.74
N LEU A 299 -2.01 2.29 2.36
CA LEU A 299 -3.46 2.35 2.43
C LEU A 299 -3.98 1.32 3.42
N VAL A 300 -5.00 1.71 4.18
CA VAL A 300 -5.76 0.78 5.01
C VAL A 300 -6.74 0.04 4.10
N VAL A 301 -6.77 -1.28 4.24
CA VAL A 301 -7.71 -2.16 3.57
C VAL A 301 -8.53 -2.91 4.59
N GLU A 302 -9.73 -3.31 4.20
CA GLU A 302 -10.66 -4.04 5.03
C GLU A 302 -11.12 -5.29 4.30
N ASP A 303 -11.25 -6.36 5.05
CA ASP A 303 -11.99 -7.53 4.62
C ASP A 303 -13.48 -7.31 4.92
N GLN A 304 -14.30 -7.20 3.88
CA GLN A 304 -15.73 -6.93 3.98
C GLN A 304 -16.50 -8.04 4.72
N GLU A 305 -15.98 -9.28 4.76
CA GLU A 305 -16.64 -10.38 5.48
C GLU A 305 -16.41 -10.29 6.99
N THR A 306 -15.18 -9.94 7.41
CA THR A 306 -14.78 -9.98 8.81
C THR A 306 -14.76 -8.60 9.49
N GLY A 307 -14.81 -7.51 8.71
CA GLY A 307 -14.63 -6.14 9.19
C GLY A 307 -13.23 -5.84 9.72
N LYS A 308 -12.26 -6.76 9.53
CA LYS A 308 -10.88 -6.59 9.99
C LYS A 308 -10.09 -5.77 9.00
N VAL A 309 -9.18 -4.95 9.54
CA VAL A 309 -8.33 -4.07 8.76
C VAL A 309 -6.91 -4.62 8.61
N GLY A 310 -6.34 -4.32 7.45
CA GLY A 310 -4.98 -4.65 7.03
C GLY A 310 -4.30 -3.44 6.42
N LEU A 311 -3.06 -3.63 5.95
CA LEU A 311 -2.30 -2.60 5.24
C LEU A 311 -1.86 -3.14 3.89
N ARG A 312 -1.94 -2.27 2.89
CA ARG A 312 -1.32 -2.48 1.58
C ARG A 312 -0.47 -1.29 1.21
N ASP A 313 0.53 -1.53 0.38
CA ASP A 313 1.18 -0.47 -0.36
C ASP A 313 0.55 -0.36 -1.76
N ARG A 314 1.22 0.40 -2.63
CA ARG A 314 0.81 0.60 -4.03
C ARG A 314 0.82 -0.68 -4.85
N TYR A 315 1.66 -1.65 -4.47
CA TYR A 315 2.01 -2.82 -5.26
C TYR A 315 1.35 -4.10 -4.73
N GLY A 316 1.18 -4.23 -3.42
CA GLY A 316 0.62 -5.44 -2.81
C GLY A 316 0.28 -5.31 -1.33
N MET A 317 -0.11 -6.45 -0.74
CA MET A 317 -0.41 -6.55 0.69
C MET A 317 0.87 -6.46 1.53
N LEU A 318 0.85 -5.61 2.55
CA LEU A 318 1.89 -5.56 3.58
C LEU A 318 1.47 -6.37 4.80
N VAL A 319 0.22 -6.19 5.21
CA VAL A 319 -0.38 -6.78 6.41
C VAL A 319 -1.77 -7.27 6.03
N LYS A 320 -2.02 -8.58 6.22
CA LYS A 320 -3.35 -9.16 6.03
C LYS A 320 -4.39 -8.52 6.95
N PRO A 321 -5.65 -8.43 6.51
CA PRO A 321 -6.76 -7.93 7.32
C PRO A 321 -7.07 -8.90 8.46
N GLU A 322 -6.43 -8.68 9.60
CA GLU A 322 -6.56 -9.53 10.79
C GLU A 322 -6.66 -8.70 12.07
N PHE A 323 -6.64 -7.37 11.96
CA PHE A 323 -6.53 -6.42 13.06
C PHE A 323 -7.80 -5.57 13.17
N ASP A 324 -8.03 -5.01 14.36
CA ASP A 324 -9.18 -4.13 14.61
C ASP A 324 -8.88 -2.69 14.19
N SER A 325 -7.64 -2.25 14.40
CA SER A 325 -7.19 -0.91 14.03
C SER A 325 -5.66 -0.80 13.98
N PHE A 326 -5.19 0.30 13.39
CA PHE A 326 -3.79 0.68 13.41
C PHE A 326 -3.63 2.03 14.09
N ALA A 327 -2.57 2.18 14.88
CA ALA A 327 -2.19 3.46 15.47
C ALA A 327 -0.67 3.66 15.36
N PHE A 328 -0.20 4.90 15.39
CA PHE A 328 1.23 5.16 15.54
C PHE A 328 1.64 4.94 16.98
N HIS A 329 2.74 4.21 17.18
CA HIS A 329 3.20 3.86 18.53
C HIS A 329 3.69 5.07 19.33
N THR A 330 4.25 6.07 18.65
CA THR A 330 4.71 7.31 19.28
C THR A 330 4.13 8.49 18.52
N ALA A 331 3.87 9.60 19.21
CA ALA A 331 3.41 10.84 18.59
C ALA A 331 4.40 11.38 17.53
N ASN A 332 5.67 10.97 17.62
CA ASN A 332 6.69 11.27 16.62
C ASN A 332 6.67 10.18 15.52
N ASN A 333 5.71 10.29 14.60
CA ASN A 333 5.45 9.33 13.51
C ASN A 333 6.61 9.14 12.50
N ARG A 334 7.78 9.75 12.74
CA ARG A 334 8.96 9.68 11.87
C ARG A 334 9.62 8.31 11.83
N ILE A 335 9.43 7.49 12.86
CA ILE A 335 10.11 6.18 13.00
C ILE A 335 9.32 5.05 12.28
N GLY A 336 8.09 5.32 11.82
CA GLY A 336 7.32 4.36 11.02
C GLY A 336 6.89 3.10 11.75
N VAL A 337 6.88 3.11 13.09
CA VAL A 337 6.42 1.97 13.90
C VAL A 337 4.93 2.11 14.19
N LEU A 338 4.17 1.08 13.83
CA LEU A 338 2.73 0.99 14.01
C LEU A 338 2.37 -0.02 15.08
N GLU A 339 1.38 0.33 15.88
CA GLU A 339 0.62 -0.58 16.71
C GLU A 339 -0.47 -1.22 15.85
N MET A 340 -0.34 -2.52 15.63
CA MET A 340 -1.40 -3.32 15.04
C MET A 340 -2.23 -3.89 16.17
N ARG A 341 -3.41 -3.31 16.37
CA ARG A 341 -4.27 -3.57 17.53
C ARG A 341 -5.23 -4.70 17.22
N ARG A 342 -5.35 -5.63 18.14
CA ARG A 342 -6.25 -6.78 18.04
C ARG A 342 -6.67 -7.21 19.43
N ASN A 343 -7.97 -7.39 19.66
CA ASN A 343 -8.51 -8.04 20.86
C ASN A 343 -7.94 -7.46 22.19
N GLY A 344 -7.72 -6.13 22.22
CA GLY A 344 -7.24 -5.41 23.40
C GLY A 344 -5.73 -5.49 23.67
N TYR A 345 -4.94 -6.05 22.75
CA TYR A 345 -3.48 -5.97 22.78
C TYR A 345 -2.96 -5.35 21.48
N TYR A 346 -1.65 -5.08 21.40
CA TYR A 346 -1.03 -4.61 20.18
C TYR A 346 0.29 -5.31 19.88
N THR A 347 0.57 -5.45 18.60
CA THR A 347 1.89 -5.88 18.10
C THR A 347 2.53 -4.72 17.38
N LEU A 348 3.84 -4.56 17.52
CA LEU A 348 4.56 -3.51 16.82
C LEU A 348 5.00 -3.98 15.44
N TYR A 349 4.84 -3.10 14.46
CA TYR A 349 5.25 -3.31 13.09
C TYR A 349 6.07 -2.14 12.60
N ASP A 350 7.32 -2.41 12.22
CA ASP A 350 8.18 -1.43 11.59
C ASP A 350 7.95 -1.44 10.07
N LEU A 351 7.47 -0.31 9.54
CA LEU A 351 7.22 -0.11 8.12
C LEU A 351 8.48 -0.21 7.26
N TRP A 352 9.67 0.11 7.79
CA TRP A 352 10.93 0.06 7.04
C TRP A 352 11.48 -1.36 6.97
N SER A 353 11.67 -2.00 8.12
CA SER A 353 12.25 -3.35 8.15
C SER A 353 11.23 -4.45 7.83
N LYS A 354 9.93 -4.12 7.77
CA LYS A 354 8.79 -5.04 7.64
C LYS A 354 8.78 -6.11 8.74
N LYS A 355 9.47 -5.88 9.86
CA LYS A 355 9.53 -6.80 10.99
C LYS A 355 8.40 -6.53 11.97
N ARG A 356 7.90 -7.62 12.54
CA ARG A 356 6.94 -7.61 13.64
C ARG A 356 7.60 -8.07 14.92
N TRP A 357 7.23 -7.46 16.03
CA TRP A 357 7.58 -7.96 17.35
C TRP A 357 6.49 -7.63 18.36
N VAL A 358 6.48 -8.39 19.45
CA VAL A 358 5.60 -8.17 20.59
C VAL A 358 6.34 -7.24 21.55
N ALA A 359 5.69 -6.15 21.94
CA ALA A 359 6.27 -5.17 22.87
C ALA A 359 5.77 -5.36 24.31
N ASP A 360 4.73 -6.18 24.50
CA ASP A 360 4.11 -6.44 25.80
C ASP A 360 4.47 -7.83 26.35
N SER A 361 4.18 -8.03 27.64
CA SER A 361 4.31 -9.33 28.30
C SER A 361 3.04 -10.18 28.17
N ILE A 362 2.07 -9.74 27.35
CA ILE A 362 0.73 -10.32 27.26
C ILE A 362 0.80 -11.60 26.42
N ASN A 363 0.15 -12.65 26.90
CA ASN A 363 -0.06 -13.86 26.13
C ASN A 363 -1.24 -13.66 25.16
N HIS A 364 -0.95 -13.29 23.92
CA HIS A 364 -1.94 -13.00 22.88
C HIS A 364 -2.90 -14.19 22.62
N SER A 365 -2.42 -15.43 22.71
CA SER A 365 -3.25 -16.63 22.54
C SER A 365 -4.27 -16.80 23.68
N LEU A 366 -3.82 -16.57 24.92
CA LEU A 366 -4.72 -16.58 26.08
C LEU A 366 -5.73 -15.43 25.97
N GLN A 367 -5.29 -14.24 25.59
CA GLN A 367 -6.15 -13.08 25.45
C GLN A 367 -7.22 -13.28 24.36
N ASP A 368 -6.86 -13.83 23.19
CA ASP A 368 -7.81 -14.21 22.13
C ASP A 368 -8.88 -15.20 22.64
N ARG A 369 -8.48 -16.18 23.45
CA ARG A 369 -9.42 -17.14 24.06
C ARG A 369 -10.36 -16.46 25.07
N ILE A 370 -9.85 -15.52 25.87
CA ILE A 370 -10.66 -14.74 26.82
C ILE A 370 -11.65 -13.84 26.08
N CYS A 371 -11.26 -13.21 24.97
CA CYS A 371 -12.16 -12.39 24.14
C CYS A 371 -13.37 -13.19 23.63
N LYS A 372 -13.16 -14.44 23.19
CA LYS A 372 -14.28 -15.33 22.83
C LYS A 372 -15.23 -15.63 24.00
N VAL A 373 -14.68 -15.75 25.22
CA VAL A 373 -15.50 -15.91 26.43
C VAL A 373 -16.31 -14.64 26.72
N VAL A 374 -15.70 -13.47 26.58
CA VAL A 374 -16.36 -12.16 26.75
C VAL A 374 -17.51 -11.98 25.74
N GLU A 375 -17.28 -12.28 24.46
CA GLU A 375 -18.31 -12.21 23.42
C GLU A 375 -19.48 -13.16 23.70
N GLY A 376 -19.18 -14.39 24.13
CA GLY A 376 -20.22 -15.35 24.54
C GLY A 376 -20.99 -14.87 25.76
N HIS A 377 -20.29 -14.30 26.75
CA HIS A 377 -20.90 -13.78 27.97
C HIS A 377 -21.84 -12.60 27.69
N ALA A 378 -21.39 -11.63 26.89
CA ALA A 378 -22.18 -10.48 26.49
C ALA A 378 -23.50 -10.86 25.80
N LYS A 379 -23.48 -11.93 24.99
CA LYS A 379 -24.69 -12.47 24.32
C LYS A 379 -25.65 -13.16 25.28
N VAL A 380 -25.15 -13.85 26.30
CA VAL A 380 -25.98 -14.60 27.26
C VAL A 380 -26.71 -13.66 28.22
N TYR A 381 -26.06 -12.56 28.61
CA TYR A 381 -26.57 -11.63 29.61
C TYR A 381 -27.13 -10.33 29.01
N ASP A 382 -27.34 -10.31 27.69
CA ASP A 382 -27.93 -9.21 26.92
C ASP A 382 -27.33 -7.84 27.29
N TYR A 383 -26.02 -7.70 27.06
CA TYR A 383 -25.32 -6.45 27.37
C TYR A 383 -25.82 -5.33 26.46
N ASP A 384 -26.14 -4.19 27.07
CA ASP A 384 -26.56 -2.98 26.36
C ASP A 384 -25.36 -2.23 25.78
N ASN A 385 -25.62 -1.35 24.82
CA ASN A 385 -24.58 -0.45 24.33
C ASN A 385 -23.98 0.34 25.50
N TYR A 386 -22.66 0.48 25.50
CA TYR A 386 -21.87 1.13 26.56
C TYR A 386 -21.61 0.32 27.84
N ASP A 387 -22.21 -0.86 28.00
CA ASP A 387 -21.82 -1.78 29.08
C ASP A 387 -20.34 -2.19 28.94
N CYS A 388 -19.63 -2.26 30.06
CA CYS A 388 -18.18 -2.43 30.13
C CYS A 388 -17.78 -3.68 30.90
N MET A 389 -16.75 -4.36 30.42
CA MET A 389 -16.12 -5.51 31.06
C MET A 389 -14.61 -5.34 31.08
N GLU A 390 -13.98 -5.61 32.21
CA GLU A 390 -12.53 -5.68 32.33
C GLU A 390 -12.11 -6.98 33.01
N ILE A 391 -11.24 -7.73 32.37
CA ILE A 391 -10.70 -9.00 32.86
C ILE A 391 -9.19 -8.86 32.95
N ARG A 392 -8.62 -9.14 34.12
CA ARG A 392 -7.17 -9.15 34.37
C ARG A 392 -6.75 -10.53 34.84
N VAL A 393 -5.72 -11.08 34.21
CA VAL A 393 -5.08 -12.34 34.63
C VAL A 393 -3.64 -12.04 35.00
N THR A 394 -3.35 -12.17 36.28
CA THR A 394 -2.03 -11.88 36.85
C THR A 394 -1.41 -13.16 37.35
N GLU A 395 -0.23 -13.50 36.84
CA GLU A 395 0.61 -14.54 37.40
C GLU A 395 1.23 -14.01 38.69
N LEU A 396 0.91 -14.68 39.80
CA LEU A 396 1.42 -14.34 41.11
C LEU A 396 2.82 -14.92 41.25
N ALA A 397 3.76 -14.10 41.72
CA ALA A 397 5.09 -14.56 42.03
C ALA A 397 5.00 -15.70 43.05
N SER A 398 5.63 -16.84 42.75
CA SER A 398 5.77 -17.89 43.76
C SER A 398 6.63 -17.32 44.89
N ASN A 399 6.08 -17.26 46.11
CA ASN A 399 6.89 -17.04 47.31
C ASN A 399 7.76 -18.27 47.57
N LYS A 400 8.69 -18.58 46.67
CA LYS A 400 9.87 -19.38 46.98
C LYS A 400 10.93 -18.40 47.47
N LEU A 401 10.78 -17.98 48.73
CA LEU A 401 11.93 -17.62 49.52
C LEU A 401 12.68 -18.95 49.74
N ASP A 402 13.60 -19.30 48.85
CA ASP A 402 14.51 -20.41 49.14
C ASP A 402 15.21 -20.05 50.45
N THR A 403 15.00 -20.87 51.48
CA THR A 403 15.69 -20.79 52.76
C THR A 403 17.19 -20.92 52.51
N CYS A 404 17.89 -19.79 52.37
CA CYS A 404 19.34 -19.74 52.47
C CYS A 404 19.74 -19.87 53.95
N THR A 405 19.58 -21.06 54.53
CA THR A 405 20.36 -21.45 55.71
C THR A 405 21.69 -22.01 55.22
N GLY A 406 22.65 -21.11 55.00
CA GLY A 406 24.03 -21.44 54.72
C GLY A 406 24.87 -20.16 54.79
N GLN A 407 25.74 -20.06 55.81
CA GLN A 407 26.74 -19.01 55.93
C GLN A 407 27.52 -18.86 54.62
N VAL A 408 27.40 -17.70 53.96
CA VAL A 408 28.29 -17.31 52.87
C VAL A 408 28.74 -15.85 53.09
N SER A 409 30.03 -15.64 52.88
CA SER A 409 30.81 -14.45 53.21
C SER A 409 30.45 -13.21 52.38
N ASN A 410 30.73 -12.04 52.97
CA ASN A 410 30.27 -10.68 52.63
C ASN A 410 30.59 -10.10 51.23
N ASN A 411 30.92 -10.90 50.20
CA ASN A 411 31.36 -10.34 48.90
C ASN A 411 30.50 -10.75 47.68
N GLN A 412 29.25 -11.20 47.86
CA GLN A 412 28.32 -11.52 46.75
C GLN A 412 26.90 -10.96 46.97
N LEU A 413 26.78 -9.73 47.47
CA LEU A 413 25.46 -9.13 47.77
C LEU A 413 24.79 -8.41 46.58
N ASP A 414 25.38 -8.41 45.38
CA ASP A 414 24.84 -7.65 44.23
C ASP A 414 24.19 -8.51 43.12
N ALA A 415 24.10 -9.84 43.31
CA ALA A 415 23.58 -10.74 42.25
C ALA A 415 22.23 -11.41 42.55
N CYS A 416 21.63 -11.20 43.72
CA CYS A 416 20.38 -11.88 44.13
C CYS A 416 19.29 -10.90 44.58
N THR A 417 18.86 -10.00 43.69
CA THR A 417 17.61 -9.23 43.92
C THR A 417 16.89 -8.90 42.60
N GLU A 418 16.62 -9.88 41.74
CA GLU A 418 15.43 -9.79 40.88
C GLU A 418 14.22 -10.13 41.76
N GLN A 419 13.63 -9.11 42.36
CA GLN A 419 12.39 -9.23 43.13
C GLN A 419 11.32 -9.76 42.17
N ALA A 420 10.89 -11.01 42.33
CA ALA A 420 9.85 -11.63 41.51
C ALA A 420 8.55 -10.82 41.67
N SER A 421 8.28 -9.94 40.71
CA SER A 421 7.07 -9.13 40.69
C SER A 421 5.94 -9.91 40.02
N ASN A 422 4.70 -9.65 40.46
CA ASN A 422 3.52 -10.19 39.81
C ASN A 422 3.49 -9.76 38.33
N LYS A 423 3.26 -10.70 37.43
CA LYS A 423 3.29 -10.47 35.99
C LYS A 423 1.88 -10.45 35.43
N LEU A 424 1.49 -9.37 34.76
CA LEU A 424 0.22 -9.31 34.04
C LEU A 424 0.35 -10.12 32.74
N VAL A 425 -0.44 -11.18 32.61
CA VAL A 425 -0.35 -12.14 31.48
C VAL A 425 -1.49 -11.96 30.48
N ALA A 426 -2.65 -11.44 30.92
CA ALA A 426 -3.72 -11.02 30.01
C ALA A 426 -4.52 -9.87 30.61
N CYS A 427 -4.95 -8.93 29.76
CA CYS A 427 -5.85 -7.85 30.15
C CYS A 427 -6.82 -7.56 29.01
N VAL A 428 -8.09 -7.96 29.21
CA VAL A 428 -9.16 -7.71 28.25
C VAL A 428 -10.04 -6.59 28.80
N ARG A 429 -10.11 -5.49 28.07
CA ARG A 429 -10.99 -4.35 28.36
C ARG A 429 -11.94 -4.22 27.20
N ALA A 430 -13.22 -4.47 27.44
CA ALA A 430 -14.23 -4.57 26.42
C ALA A 430 -15.39 -3.62 26.74
N LYS A 431 -15.90 -2.98 25.70
CA LYS A 431 -17.13 -2.20 25.73
C LYS A 431 -18.10 -2.80 24.72
N LYS A 432 -19.33 -3.02 25.15
CA LYS A 432 -20.37 -3.47 24.24
C LYS A 432 -20.73 -2.32 23.29
N MET A 433 -20.49 -2.59 22.01
CA MET A 433 -21.04 -1.89 20.87
C MET A 433 -21.56 -2.97 19.89
N GLU A 434 -22.13 -2.62 18.75
CA GLU A 434 -22.40 -3.57 17.67
C GLU A 434 -21.28 -3.46 16.61
N PRO A 435 -20.20 -4.28 16.66
CA PRO A 435 -19.82 -5.37 17.61
C PRO A 435 -19.02 -4.90 18.86
N VAL A 436 -18.64 -5.83 19.76
CA VAL A 436 -17.86 -5.54 20.99
C VAL A 436 -16.51 -4.90 20.64
N TYR A 437 -16.18 -3.81 21.31
CA TYR A 437 -14.95 -3.03 21.08
C TYR A 437 -13.94 -3.26 22.21
N TYR A 438 -12.67 -3.52 21.86
CA TYR A 438 -11.59 -3.78 22.82
C TYR A 438 -10.61 -2.61 22.92
N TYR A 439 -10.17 -2.29 24.14
CA TYR A 439 -9.24 -1.20 24.42
C TYR A 439 -7.82 -1.70 24.69
N CYS A 440 -6.83 -0.95 24.21
CA CYS A 440 -5.39 -1.22 24.41
C CYS A 440 -4.68 -0.14 25.25
N ASP A 441 -5.41 0.87 25.74
CA ASP A 441 -4.85 1.98 26.53
C ASP A 441 -4.39 1.48 27.91
N PRO A 442 -3.24 1.92 28.47
CA PRO A 442 -2.85 1.61 29.85
C PRO A 442 -3.73 2.24 30.95
N VAL A 443 -4.43 3.34 30.69
CA VAL A 443 -5.27 4.07 31.66
C VAL A 443 -6.37 3.15 32.22
N PRO A 444 -6.73 3.22 33.52
CA PRO A 444 -7.83 2.43 34.08
C PRO A 444 -9.11 2.60 33.26
N PHE A 445 -9.63 1.49 32.74
CA PHE A 445 -10.78 1.49 31.84
C PHE A 445 -12.09 1.73 32.59
N ILE A 446 -12.26 1.07 33.74
CA ILE A 446 -13.35 1.32 34.69
C ILE A 446 -12.73 2.03 35.91
N PRO A 447 -12.96 3.34 36.11
CA PRO A 447 -12.40 4.09 37.23
C PRO A 447 -13.18 3.75 38.52
N THR A 448 -12.72 2.76 39.26
CA THR A 448 -13.30 2.38 40.57
C THR A 448 -12.32 2.62 41.69
N ASP A 449 -12.80 3.21 42.78
CA ASP A 449 -12.03 3.38 44.01
C ASP A 449 -11.80 2.02 44.72
N SER A 450 -12.66 1.04 44.41
CA SER A 450 -12.76 -0.23 45.13
C SER A 450 -12.61 -1.42 44.16
N ILE A 451 -11.43 -2.04 44.16
CA ILE A 451 -11.10 -3.17 43.28
C ILE A 451 -10.84 -4.41 44.15
N ALA A 452 -11.44 -5.56 43.80
CA ALA A 452 -11.22 -6.81 44.54
C ALA A 452 -9.76 -7.28 44.35
N ARG A 453 -8.92 -7.17 45.38
CA ARG A 453 -7.48 -7.49 45.31
C ARG A 453 -7.16 -8.91 45.79
N THR A 454 -8.09 -9.53 46.52
CA THR A 454 -7.90 -10.86 47.12
C THR A 454 -8.91 -11.88 46.59
N ALA A 455 -8.52 -13.15 46.59
CA ALA A 455 -9.38 -14.23 46.10
C ALA A 455 -10.62 -14.39 46.98
N GLY A 456 -11.80 -14.46 46.36
CA GLY A 456 -13.09 -14.53 47.05
C GLY A 456 -13.67 -13.16 47.45
N GLU A 457 -12.94 -12.07 47.23
CA GLU A 457 -13.40 -10.72 47.51
C GLU A 457 -14.41 -10.28 46.44
N VAL A 458 -15.53 -9.72 46.88
CA VAL A 458 -16.55 -9.10 46.04
C VAL A 458 -16.69 -7.66 46.47
N VAL A 459 -16.47 -6.75 45.53
CA VAL A 459 -16.56 -5.31 45.78
C VAL A 459 -17.60 -4.72 44.84
N ARG A 460 -18.45 -3.82 45.36
CA ARG A 460 -19.54 -3.21 44.60
C ARG A 460 -19.47 -1.70 44.78
N ASP A 461 -19.32 -0.96 43.69
CA ASP A 461 -19.47 0.49 43.73
C ASP A 461 -20.86 0.88 43.20
N THR A 462 -21.43 1.89 43.83
CA THR A 462 -22.83 2.27 43.57
C THR A 462 -22.98 2.99 42.23
N VAL A 463 -21.97 3.74 41.79
CA VAL A 463 -21.94 4.47 40.52
C VAL A 463 -20.49 4.59 40.04
N VAL A 464 -20.24 4.24 38.79
CA VAL A 464 -19.00 4.50 38.07
C VAL A 464 -19.31 5.29 36.81
N ALA A 465 -18.49 6.28 36.47
CA ALA A 465 -18.70 7.15 35.33
C ALA A 465 -17.65 6.98 34.21
N PRO A 466 -17.61 5.84 33.49
CA PRO A 466 -16.75 5.72 32.32
C PRO A 466 -17.36 6.55 31.18
N CYS A 467 -16.68 7.64 30.80
CA CYS A 467 -17.06 8.49 29.67
C CYS A 467 -18.50 9.07 29.78
N GLU A 468 -18.79 9.77 30.87
CA GLU A 468 -20.00 10.60 31.06
C GLU A 468 -21.33 9.82 31.26
N ILE A 469 -21.31 8.49 31.34
CA ILE A 469 -22.50 7.65 31.63
C ILE A 469 -22.36 7.03 33.03
N THR A 470 -23.43 7.04 33.81
CA THR A 470 -23.48 6.45 35.16
C THR A 470 -23.84 4.95 35.09
N LEU A 471 -22.94 4.07 35.52
CA LEU A 471 -23.12 2.62 35.53
C LEU A 471 -22.94 2.04 36.94
N HIS A 472 -23.51 0.86 37.21
CA HIS A 472 -23.27 0.10 38.44
C HIS A 472 -22.15 -0.90 38.22
N SER A 473 -21.19 -1.00 39.16
CA SER A 473 -20.06 -1.92 39.02
C SER A 473 -19.99 -3.02 40.07
N ILE A 474 -19.41 -4.15 39.67
CA ILE A 474 -19.01 -5.23 40.56
C ILE A 474 -17.62 -5.72 40.17
N SER A 475 -16.75 -5.90 41.15
CA SER A 475 -15.43 -6.50 41.02
C SER A 475 -15.41 -7.83 41.78
N TYR A 476 -14.88 -8.87 41.15
CA TYR A 476 -14.68 -10.18 41.74
C TYR A 476 -13.34 -10.76 41.33
N ALA A 477 -12.63 -11.38 42.26
CA ALA A 477 -11.34 -12.02 41.99
C ALA A 477 -11.27 -13.45 42.54
N GLN A 478 -10.57 -14.33 41.83
CA GLN A 478 -10.33 -15.71 42.22
C GLN A 478 -8.88 -16.11 41.90
N SER A 479 -8.20 -16.75 42.85
CA SER A 479 -6.91 -17.38 42.61
C SER A 479 -7.08 -18.81 42.11
N VAL A 480 -6.30 -19.21 41.11
CA VAL A 480 -6.21 -20.59 40.62
C VAL A 480 -4.76 -21.01 40.49
N THR A 481 -4.44 -22.19 41.03
CA THR A 481 -3.14 -22.84 40.81
C THR A 481 -3.26 -23.86 39.68
N VAL A 482 -2.34 -23.80 38.71
CA VAL A 482 -2.33 -24.66 37.51
C VAL A 482 -0.98 -25.37 37.39
N GLY A 483 -0.99 -26.64 37.02
CA GLY A 483 0.21 -27.41 36.69
C GLY A 483 1.19 -27.53 37.86
N LYS A 484 2.46 -27.17 37.64
CA LYS A 484 3.59 -27.29 38.60
C LYS A 484 3.59 -26.24 39.73
N GLY A 485 2.42 -25.80 40.19
CA GLY A 485 2.30 -24.83 41.28
C GLY A 485 2.24 -23.35 40.88
N GLN A 486 2.05 -23.04 39.59
CA GLN A 486 1.92 -21.66 39.13
C GLN A 486 0.55 -21.12 39.54
N THR A 487 0.50 -20.00 40.26
CA THR A 487 -0.75 -19.43 40.76
C THR A 487 -1.09 -18.16 39.98
N TYR A 488 -2.32 -18.09 39.50
CA TYR A 488 -2.87 -16.94 38.78
C TYR A 488 -3.99 -16.31 39.60
N LEU A 489 -4.04 -14.98 39.65
CA LEU A 489 -5.18 -14.21 40.10
C LEU A 489 -6.00 -13.80 38.87
N VAL A 490 -7.22 -14.30 38.77
CA VAL A 490 -8.19 -13.90 37.74
C VAL A 490 -9.14 -12.90 38.37
N GLN A 491 -9.18 -11.70 37.83
CA GLN A 491 -10.00 -10.61 38.30
C GLN A 491 -10.94 -10.15 37.18
N VAL A 492 -12.20 -9.94 37.51
CA VAL A 492 -13.24 -9.46 36.62
C VAL A 492 -13.88 -8.22 37.23
N LEU A 493 -14.06 -7.18 36.43
CA LEU A 493 -14.82 -5.98 36.73
C LEU A 493 -15.91 -5.85 35.66
N LEU A 494 -17.15 -5.73 36.10
CA LEU A 494 -18.30 -5.46 35.24
C LEU A 494 -18.84 -4.09 35.60
N ALA A 495 -19.23 -3.29 34.62
CA ALA A 495 -19.94 -2.03 34.81
C ALA A 495 -21.09 -1.94 33.80
N ARG A 496 -22.33 -1.87 34.29
CA ARG A 496 -23.54 -1.96 33.47
C ARG A 496 -24.64 -1.02 33.95
N GLU A 497 -25.55 -0.64 33.06
CA GLU A 497 -26.75 0.13 33.45
C GLU A 497 -27.67 -0.74 34.31
N GLN A 498 -27.96 -1.96 33.85
CA GLN A 498 -28.59 -2.96 34.71
C GLN A 498 -27.57 -3.50 35.71
N LYS A 499 -27.85 -3.31 37.00
CA LYS A 499 -26.94 -3.70 38.09
C LYS A 499 -26.44 -5.16 37.93
N PRO A 500 -25.13 -5.37 37.73
CA PRO A 500 -24.58 -6.70 37.51
C PRO A 500 -24.67 -7.56 38.77
N THR A 501 -24.89 -8.86 38.60
CA THR A 501 -25.02 -9.78 39.73
C THR A 501 -23.68 -10.41 40.10
N GLN A 502 -23.55 -10.85 41.36
CA GLN A 502 -22.35 -11.60 41.77
C GLN A 502 -22.22 -12.94 41.02
N GLN A 503 -23.34 -13.61 40.75
CA GLN A 503 -23.35 -14.88 40.04
C GLN A 503 -22.83 -14.73 38.61
N GLU A 504 -23.19 -13.64 37.92
CA GLU A 504 -22.67 -13.27 36.61
C GLU A 504 -21.14 -13.13 36.62
N ALA A 505 -20.59 -12.35 37.55
CA ALA A 505 -19.14 -12.16 37.69
C ALA A 505 -18.40 -13.48 38.03
N VAL A 506 -18.99 -14.32 38.88
CA VAL A 506 -18.43 -15.64 39.24
C VAL A 506 -18.39 -16.56 38.03
N ILE A 507 -19.47 -16.62 37.23
CA ILE A 507 -19.52 -17.45 36.02
C ILE A 507 -18.45 -17.02 35.02
N LEU A 508 -18.27 -15.71 34.82
CA LEU A 508 -17.24 -15.19 33.91
C LEU A 508 -15.83 -15.56 34.39
N VAL A 509 -15.53 -15.39 35.68
CA VAL A 509 -14.25 -15.82 36.26
C VAL A 509 -14.03 -17.32 36.08
N GLN A 510 -15.03 -18.16 36.35
CA GLN A 510 -14.92 -19.62 36.19
C GLN A 510 -14.62 -20.04 34.75
N ASN A 511 -15.26 -19.38 33.78
CA ASN A 511 -15.00 -19.63 32.36
C ASN A 511 -13.54 -19.30 31.98
N VAL A 512 -13.01 -18.18 32.47
CA VAL A 512 -11.61 -17.78 32.27
C VAL A 512 -10.65 -18.73 32.98
N VAL A 513 -10.95 -19.13 34.22
CA VAL A 513 -10.18 -20.14 34.97
C VAL A 513 -10.14 -21.47 34.23
N GLY A 514 -11.24 -21.87 33.58
CA GLY A 514 -11.30 -23.05 32.72
C GLY A 514 -10.35 -22.98 31.52
N LEU A 515 -10.01 -21.78 31.02
CA LEU A 515 -9.02 -21.61 29.97
C LEU A 515 -7.58 -21.84 30.45
N LEU A 516 -7.28 -21.46 31.69
CA LEU A 516 -5.95 -21.62 32.28
C LEU A 516 -5.61 -23.08 32.59
N ARG A 517 -6.62 -23.91 32.89
CA ARG A 517 -6.45 -25.34 33.19
C ARG A 517 -6.25 -26.24 31.96
N LYS A 518 -6.41 -25.69 30.76
CA LYS A 518 -6.27 -26.36 29.45
C LYS A 518 -5.05 -25.82 28.73
#